data_AF-A0A2G9HD83-F1
#
_entry.id   AF-A0A2G9HD83-F1
#
_cell.length_a   1.000
_cell.length_b   1.000
_cell.length_c   1.000
_cell.angle_alpha   90.00
_cell.angle_beta   90.00
_cell.angle_gamma   90.00
#
_symmetry.space_group_name_H-M   'P 1'
#
loop_
_entity.id
_entity.type
_entity.pdbx_description
1 polymer ?
#
loop_
_entity_poly.entity_id
_entity_poly.type
_entity_poly.pdbx_seq_one_letter_code
_entity_poly.pdbx_strand_id
1 'polypeptide(L)'
;MSIVNVIPLFLFFETETIVSRYCTEVRQLGTFYLACPEPELTYGLPAHTDPNAVTILLQDLQVAGLHVLKDGKWLAIKPHPDAFVINIGDQLQVLLLLLLLLLLLLLLLLLLLLLLLLLVAVGLHVLKDGKWLAIKPHPDAFVIDIDDQLQALSNGKYNKVWHRAVVNADKPRLSVGSKETGTLDFTYTEYYQKFWSGNLDREHCLELSKN
;
A
#
# COMPACT_ATOMS: atom_id res chain seq x y z
N MET A 1 -15.73 21.25 -37.32
CA MET A 1 -15.40 21.28 -35.89
C MET A 1 -14.70 19.97 -35.57
N SER A 2 -13.41 19.99 -35.21
CA SER A 2 -12.63 18.75 -35.05
C SER A 2 -13.15 17.96 -33.86
N ILE A 3 -13.30 16.64 -34.00
CA ILE A 3 -13.81 15.73 -32.94
C ILE A 3 -13.00 15.87 -31.64
N VAL A 4 -11.73 16.23 -31.77
CA VAL A 4 -10.77 16.52 -30.69
C VAL A 4 -11.25 17.64 -29.75
N ASN A 5 -12.04 18.60 -30.25
CA ASN A 5 -12.53 19.74 -29.46
C ASN A 5 -13.84 19.43 -28.71
N VAL A 6 -14.47 18.27 -28.95
CA VAL A 6 -15.77 17.91 -28.35
C VAL A 6 -15.59 16.94 -27.17
N ILE A 7 -14.57 16.09 -27.23
CA ILE A 7 -14.24 15.09 -26.19
C ILE A 7 -14.03 15.70 -24.78
N PRO A 8 -13.34 16.85 -24.62
CA PRO A 8 -13.14 17.46 -23.30
C PRO A 8 -14.43 17.95 -22.65
N LEU A 9 -15.41 18.37 -23.46
CA LEU A 9 -16.66 18.95 -22.99
C LEU A 9 -17.60 17.91 -22.36
N PHE A 10 -17.51 16.64 -22.79
CA PHE A 10 -18.37 15.55 -22.32
C PHE A 10 -17.84 14.80 -21.08
N LEU A 11 -16.55 14.90 -20.79
CA LEU A 11 -15.90 14.14 -19.71
C LEU A 11 -15.49 15.03 -18.50
N PHE A 12 -15.90 16.30 -18.45
CA PHE A 12 -15.56 17.25 -17.38
C PHE A 12 -14.04 17.38 -17.10
N PHE A 13 -13.20 17.23 -18.13
CA PHE A 13 -11.77 17.50 -18.01
C PHE A 13 -11.43 18.80 -18.74
N GLU A 14 -10.60 19.65 -18.13
CA GLU A 14 -10.09 20.87 -18.77
C GLU A 14 -9.35 20.50 -20.06
N THR A 15 -9.57 21.28 -21.12
CA THR A 15 -9.04 21.06 -22.47
C THR A 15 -7.52 20.90 -22.52
N GLU A 16 -6.80 21.51 -21.57
CA GLU A 16 -5.34 21.39 -21.48
C GLU A 16 -4.87 20.08 -20.84
N THR A 17 -5.67 19.48 -19.95
CA THR A 17 -5.30 18.27 -19.20
C THR A 17 -5.39 17.01 -20.06
N ILE A 18 -6.35 16.94 -21.00
CA ILE A 18 -6.47 15.80 -21.91
C ILE A 18 -5.29 15.76 -22.89
N VAL A 19 -4.91 16.90 -23.46
CA VAL A 19 -3.80 16.99 -24.42
C VAL A 19 -2.45 16.74 -23.74
N SER A 20 -2.28 17.12 -22.48
CA SER A 20 -1.00 16.90 -21.76
C SER A 20 -0.82 15.48 -21.21
N ARG A 21 -1.88 14.81 -20.73
CA ARG A 21 -1.77 13.46 -20.10
C ARG A 21 -2.09 12.29 -21.03
N TYR A 22 -2.86 12.49 -22.10
CA TYR A 22 -3.19 11.44 -23.07
C TYR A 22 -2.50 11.65 -24.43
N CYS A 23 -1.36 12.35 -24.44
CA CYS A 23 -0.52 12.59 -25.62
C CYS A 23 0.32 11.37 -26.06
N THR A 24 -0.13 10.15 -25.76
CA THR A 24 0.40 8.93 -26.38
C THR A 24 -0.78 8.13 -26.93
N GLU A 25 -1.05 8.36 -28.22
CA GLU A 25 -1.85 7.52 -29.13
C GLU A 25 -3.38 7.69 -29.16
N VAL A 26 -3.91 8.89 -29.44
CA VAL A 26 -5.22 8.97 -30.10
C VAL A 26 -5.07 8.52 -31.55
N ARG A 27 -5.27 7.23 -31.82
CA ARG A 27 -5.19 6.67 -33.18
C ARG A 27 -6.55 6.79 -33.88
N GLN A 28 -6.64 7.71 -34.85
CA GLN A 28 -7.81 7.80 -35.73
C GLN A 28 -7.71 6.72 -36.81
N LEU A 29 -8.60 5.73 -36.74
CA LEU A 29 -8.69 4.66 -37.73
C LEU A 29 -10.04 4.76 -38.44
N GLY A 30 -10.00 4.96 -39.76
CA GLY A 30 -11.18 4.84 -40.62
C GLY A 30 -11.20 3.45 -41.25
N THR A 31 -12.27 2.70 -41.02
CA THR A 31 -12.46 1.37 -41.63
C THR A 31 -13.61 1.44 -42.62
N PHE A 32 -13.39 0.95 -43.84
CA PHE A 32 -14.41 0.89 -44.88
C PHE A 32 -14.76 -0.58 -45.16
N TYR A 33 -16.01 -0.94 -44.92
CA TYR A 33 -16.52 -2.29 -45.17
C TYR A 33 -17.20 -2.32 -46.55
N LEU A 34 -16.72 -3.20 -47.44
CA LEU A 34 -17.33 -3.42 -48.74
C LEU A 34 -18.66 -4.18 -48.61
N ALA A 35 -19.57 -3.99 -49.56
CA ALA A 35 -20.81 -4.77 -49.64
C ALA A 35 -20.48 -6.27 -49.80
N CYS A 36 -21.18 -7.11 -49.05
CA CYS A 36 -21.01 -8.56 -49.08
C CYS A 36 -22.24 -9.23 -49.72
N PRO A 37 -22.07 -10.10 -50.74
CA PRO A 37 -23.19 -10.82 -51.35
C PRO A 37 -23.86 -11.82 -50.39
N GLU A 38 -23.13 -12.35 -49.42
CA GLU A 38 -23.59 -13.37 -48.46
C GLU A 38 -23.32 -12.91 -47.02
N PRO A 39 -23.98 -11.83 -46.54
CA PRO A 39 -23.68 -11.20 -45.25
C PRO A 39 -24.00 -12.10 -44.04
N GLU A 40 -24.84 -13.11 -44.21
CA GLU A 40 -25.19 -14.07 -43.16
C GLU A 40 -24.06 -15.08 -42.86
N LEU A 41 -23.05 -15.18 -43.73
CA LEU A 41 -21.96 -16.15 -43.60
C LEU A 41 -20.66 -15.55 -43.04
N THR A 42 -20.58 -14.23 -42.87
CA THR A 42 -19.35 -13.56 -42.44
C THR A 42 -19.59 -12.27 -41.68
N TYR A 43 -18.55 -11.77 -41.00
CA TYR A 43 -18.57 -10.48 -40.31
C TYR A 43 -17.44 -9.61 -40.85
N GLY A 44 -17.70 -8.30 -41.03
CA GLY A 44 -16.67 -7.35 -41.42
C GLY A 44 -15.55 -7.23 -40.37
N LEU A 45 -15.92 -7.34 -39.09
CA LEU A 45 -14.99 -7.42 -37.96
C LEU A 45 -15.54 -8.47 -36.97
N PRO A 46 -14.73 -9.46 -36.55
CA PRO A 46 -15.17 -10.46 -35.57
C PRO A 46 -15.49 -9.84 -34.20
N ALA A 47 -16.24 -10.58 -33.38
CA ALA A 47 -16.53 -10.20 -32.00
C ALA A 47 -15.24 -10.04 -31.18
N HIS A 48 -15.10 -8.92 -30.48
CA HIS A 48 -13.95 -8.59 -29.63
C HIS A 48 -14.35 -7.58 -28.54
N THR A 49 -13.45 -7.34 -27.60
CA THR A 49 -13.45 -6.19 -26.69
C THR A 49 -12.33 -5.23 -27.08
N ASP A 50 -12.49 -3.95 -26.74
CA ASP A 50 -11.48 -2.95 -27.05
C ASP A 50 -10.37 -2.96 -25.99
N PRO A 51 -9.09 -3.10 -26.37
CA PRO A 51 -7.99 -3.09 -25.42
C PRO A 51 -7.66 -1.70 -24.88
N ASN A 52 -8.20 -0.64 -25.48
CA ASN A 52 -7.95 0.76 -25.09
C ASN A 52 -8.82 1.17 -23.89
N ALA A 53 -8.62 2.38 -23.36
CA ALA A 53 -9.46 2.91 -22.29
C ALA A 53 -10.87 3.29 -22.79
N VAL A 54 -10.95 4.05 -23.89
CA VAL A 54 -12.20 4.53 -24.47
C VAL A 54 -12.08 4.54 -26.00
N THR A 55 -13.13 4.08 -26.68
CA THR A 55 -13.30 4.20 -28.13
C THR A 55 -14.48 5.12 -28.41
N ILE A 56 -14.29 6.08 -29.33
CA ILE A 56 -15.34 6.97 -29.80
C ILE A 56 -15.56 6.68 -31.28
N LEU A 57 -16.73 6.16 -31.61
CA LEU A 57 -17.10 5.69 -32.93
C LEU A 57 -18.17 6.60 -33.54
N LEU A 58 -17.88 7.15 -34.72
CA LEU A 58 -18.86 7.78 -35.59
C LEU A 58 -19.34 6.76 -36.61
N GLN A 59 -20.66 6.57 -36.70
CA GLN A 59 -21.27 5.62 -37.63
C GLN A 59 -21.79 6.30 -38.89
N ASP A 60 -21.81 5.57 -40.01
CA ASP A 60 -22.58 5.97 -41.19
C ASP A 60 -24.09 5.98 -40.86
N LEU A 61 -24.79 7.05 -41.20
CA LEU A 61 -26.21 7.21 -40.89
C LEU A 61 -27.14 6.37 -41.78
N GLN A 62 -26.67 5.94 -42.95
CA GLN A 62 -27.47 5.18 -43.92
C GLN A 62 -27.23 3.68 -43.83
N VAL A 63 -26.10 3.25 -43.29
CA VAL A 63 -25.70 1.84 -43.23
C VAL A 63 -25.45 1.40 -41.79
N ALA A 64 -26.38 0.61 -41.23
CA ALA A 64 -26.22 -0.03 -39.93
C ALA A 64 -25.33 -1.28 -40.00
N GLY A 65 -24.70 -1.65 -38.89
CA GLY A 65 -23.85 -2.85 -38.83
C GLY A 65 -23.20 -3.13 -37.47
N LEU A 66 -23.14 -2.12 -36.59
CA LEU A 66 -22.62 -2.30 -35.23
C LEU A 66 -23.57 -3.16 -34.38
N HIS A 67 -23.02 -4.16 -33.71
CA HIS A 67 -23.70 -4.96 -32.70
C HIS A 67 -22.94 -4.92 -31.38
N VAL A 68 -23.66 -4.93 -30.26
CA VAL A 68 -23.09 -5.02 -28.92
C VAL A 68 -23.67 -6.23 -28.18
N LEU A 69 -22.83 -6.92 -27.41
CA LEU A 69 -23.28 -8.03 -26.59
C LEU A 69 -23.73 -7.50 -25.22
N LYS A 70 -25.01 -7.68 -24.89
CA LYS A 70 -25.57 -7.33 -23.58
C LYS A 70 -26.38 -8.51 -23.05
N ASP A 71 -26.07 -8.94 -21.82
CA ASP A 71 -26.76 -10.05 -21.14
C ASP A 71 -26.81 -11.35 -21.99
N GLY A 72 -25.69 -11.64 -22.67
CA GLY A 72 -25.56 -12.81 -23.54
C GLY A 72 -26.32 -12.72 -24.88
N LYS A 73 -26.88 -11.56 -25.21
CA LYS A 73 -27.61 -11.33 -26.47
C LYS A 73 -26.98 -10.21 -27.29
N TRP A 74 -26.84 -10.44 -28.59
CA TRP A 74 -26.36 -9.43 -29.52
C TRP A 74 -27.49 -8.45 -29.86
N LEU A 75 -27.22 -7.16 -29.72
CA LEU A 75 -28.15 -6.07 -29.99
C LEU A 75 -27.57 -5.18 -31.10
N ALA A 76 -28.33 -4.97 -32.17
CA ALA A 76 -27.96 -4.05 -33.23
C ALA A 76 -28.11 -2.59 -32.77
N ILE A 77 -27.07 -1.79 -32.98
CA ILE A 77 -27.07 -0.35 -32.68
C ILE A 77 -27.39 0.42 -33.95
N LYS A 78 -28.54 1.10 -33.94
CA LYS A 78 -28.95 1.97 -35.05
C LYS A 78 -28.14 3.26 -35.02
N PRO A 79 -27.51 3.66 -36.14
CA PRO A 79 -26.89 4.98 -36.25
C PRO A 79 -27.90 6.08 -35.94
N HIS A 80 -27.47 7.10 -35.21
CA HIS A 80 -28.29 8.26 -34.85
C HIS A 80 -27.59 9.54 -35.34
N PRO A 81 -28.32 10.47 -35.98
CA PRO A 81 -27.75 11.75 -36.39
C PRO A 81 -27.21 12.50 -35.16
N ASP A 82 -26.07 13.18 -35.31
CA ASP A 82 -25.46 13.99 -34.25
C ASP A 82 -25.04 13.22 -32.97
N ALA A 83 -24.89 11.90 -33.05
CA ALA A 83 -24.45 11.06 -31.93
C ALA A 83 -23.16 10.29 -32.24
N PHE A 84 -22.36 10.07 -31.20
CA PHE A 84 -21.25 9.12 -31.21
C PHE A 84 -21.57 7.92 -30.34
N VAL A 85 -21.06 6.76 -30.71
CA VAL A 85 -21.01 5.59 -29.82
C VAL A 85 -19.73 5.68 -29.00
N ILE A 86 -19.87 5.62 -27.68
CA ILE A 86 -18.73 5.57 -26.76
C ILE A 86 -18.66 4.16 -26.18
N ASN A 87 -17.55 3.46 -26.44
CA ASN A 87 -17.25 2.18 -25.82
C ASN A 87 -16.18 2.36 -24.74
N ILE A 88 -16.39 1.74 -23.59
CA ILE A 88 -15.41 1.68 -22.50
C ILE A 88 -14.63 0.39 -22.67
N GLY A 89 -13.32 0.49 -22.90
CA GLY A 89 -12.49 -0.67 -23.13
C GLY A 89 -11.79 -1.19 -21.88
N ASP A 90 -11.06 -2.28 -22.06
CA ASP A 90 -10.59 -3.16 -21.00
C ASP A 90 -9.57 -2.48 -20.07
N GLN A 91 -8.83 -1.49 -20.55
CA GLN A 91 -7.84 -0.77 -19.74
C GLN A 91 -8.45 -0.01 -18.56
N LEU A 92 -9.64 0.58 -18.72
CA LEU A 92 -10.29 1.27 -17.60
C LEU A 92 -10.71 0.30 -16.50
N GLN A 93 -11.13 -0.91 -16.87
CA GLN A 93 -11.46 -1.95 -15.91
C GLN A 93 -10.22 -2.42 -15.13
N VAL A 94 -9.08 -2.61 -15.81
CA VAL A 94 -7.81 -2.97 -15.15
C VAL A 94 -7.35 -1.86 -14.21
N LEU A 95 -7.40 -0.60 -14.64
CA LEU A 95 -7.01 0.53 -13.81
C LEU A 95 -7.87 0.62 -12.54
N LEU A 96 -9.18 0.46 -12.66
CA LEU A 96 -10.09 0.48 -11.51
C LEU A 96 -9.78 -0.65 -10.52
N LEU A 97 -9.50 -1.87 -11.02
CA LEU A 97 -9.14 -3.01 -10.17
C LEU A 97 -7.83 -2.77 -9.42
N LEU A 98 -6.82 -2.19 -10.08
CA LEU A 98 -5.54 -1.84 -9.45
C LEU A 98 -5.71 -0.78 -8.36
N LEU A 99 -6.53 0.26 -8.60
CA LEU A 99 -6.82 1.29 -7.60
C LEU A 99 -7.53 0.72 -6.37
N LEU A 100 -8.49 -0.19 -6.57
CA LEU A 100 -9.18 -0.87 -5.46
C LEU A 100 -8.20 -1.73 -4.64
N LEU A 101 -7.30 -2.46 -5.31
CA LEU A 101 -6.29 -3.27 -4.63
C LEU A 101 -5.33 -2.41 -3.80
N LEU A 102 -4.86 -1.28 -4.36
CA LEU A 102 -4.01 -0.33 -3.65
C LEU A 102 -4.70 0.28 -2.42
N LEU A 103 -5.99 0.62 -2.54
CA LEU A 103 -6.79 1.13 -1.42
C LEU A 103 -6.94 0.09 -0.30
N LEU A 104 -7.19 -1.17 -0.65
CA LEU A 104 -7.27 -2.28 0.32
C LEU A 104 -5.93 -2.52 1.03
N LEU A 105 -4.81 -2.47 0.31
CA LEU A 105 -3.47 -2.60 0.89
C LEU A 105 -3.16 -1.43 1.84
N LEU A 106 -3.53 -0.20 1.46
CA LEU A 106 -3.37 0.98 2.32
C LEU A 106 -4.20 0.86 3.60
N LEU A 107 -5.47 0.42 3.48
CA LEU A 107 -6.34 0.19 4.63
C LEU A 107 -5.77 -0.87 5.57
N LEU A 108 -5.25 -1.97 5.02
CA LEU A 108 -4.61 -3.03 5.80
C LEU A 108 -3.38 -2.51 6.54
N LEU A 109 -2.53 -1.72 5.87
CA LEU A 109 -1.35 -1.11 6.48
C LEU A 109 -1.74 -0.15 7.62
N LEU A 110 -2.77 0.66 7.43
CA LEU A 110 -3.30 1.55 8.47
C LEU A 110 -3.86 0.77 9.67
N LEU A 111 -4.57 -0.33 9.42
CA LEU A 111 -5.08 -1.21 10.47
C LEU A 111 -3.93 -1.87 11.27
N LEU A 112 -2.88 -2.32 10.58
CA LEU A 112 -1.69 -2.89 11.22
C LEU A 112 -0.95 -1.84 12.05
N LEU A 113 -0.82 -0.60 11.56
CA LEU A 113 -0.23 0.50 12.31
C LEU A 113 -1.08 0.84 13.55
N LEU A 114 -2.41 0.91 13.42
CA LEU A 114 -3.31 1.13 14.55
C LEU A 114 -3.20 0.02 15.59
N LEU A 115 -3.16 -1.25 15.14
CA LEU A 115 -2.96 -2.40 16.02
C LEU A 115 -1.61 -2.31 16.76
N LEU A 116 -0.54 -1.92 16.05
CA LEU A 116 0.78 -1.73 16.65
C LEU A 116 0.75 -0.63 17.73
N LEU A 117 0.09 0.51 17.47
CA LEU A 117 -0.06 1.61 18.43
C LEU A 117 -0.84 1.18 19.67
N LEU A 118 -1.94 0.43 19.51
CA LEU A 118 -2.75 -0.08 20.62
C LEU A 118 -1.99 -1.07 21.51
N LEU A 119 -1.02 -1.77 20.96
CA LEU A 119 -0.28 -2.81 21.65
C LEU A 119 0.83 -2.28 22.58
N VAL A 120 1.35 -1.08 22.34
CA VAL A 120 2.58 -0.53 22.98
C VAL A 120 2.43 -0.12 24.47
N ALA A 121 1.22 -0.02 25.04
CA ALA A 121 1.01 0.90 26.18
C ALA A 121 0.90 0.34 27.63
N VAL A 122 1.14 -0.93 27.98
CA VAL A 122 0.90 -1.40 29.38
C VAL A 122 1.92 -2.41 29.88
N GLY A 123 2.66 -2.19 30.98
CA GLY A 123 3.41 -3.26 31.69
C GLY A 123 4.94 -3.11 31.80
N LEU A 124 5.52 -1.96 31.41
CA LEU A 124 6.95 -1.69 31.60
C LEU A 124 7.21 -1.19 33.03
N HIS A 125 8.14 -1.79 33.76
CA HIS A 125 8.57 -1.35 35.08
C HIS A 125 10.06 -0.95 35.08
N VAL A 126 10.42 0.04 35.89
CA VAL A 126 11.80 0.52 36.09
C VAL A 126 12.18 0.52 37.55
N LEU A 127 13.41 0.14 37.88
CA LEU A 127 13.93 0.20 39.24
C LEU A 127 14.51 1.60 39.51
N LYS A 128 13.95 2.28 40.51
CA LYS A 128 14.44 3.56 41.00
C LYS A 128 14.46 3.55 42.52
N ASP A 129 15.59 3.91 43.12
CA ASP A 129 15.76 3.96 44.59
C ASP A 129 15.36 2.66 45.29
N GLY A 130 15.70 1.51 44.68
CA GLY A 130 15.37 0.18 45.18
C GLY A 130 13.90 -0.23 45.01
N LYS A 131 13.06 0.56 44.34
CA LYS A 131 11.64 0.28 44.11
C LYS A 131 11.31 0.16 42.63
N TRP A 132 10.53 -0.85 42.28
CA TRP A 132 9.99 -1.02 40.93
C TRP A 132 8.81 -0.07 40.71
N LEU A 133 8.93 0.81 39.73
CA LEU A 133 7.91 1.79 39.34
C LEU A 133 7.32 1.40 37.98
N ALA A 134 5.99 1.32 37.90
CA ALA A 134 5.31 1.09 36.65
C ALA A 134 5.34 2.35 35.77
N ILE A 135 5.81 2.19 34.54
CA ILE A 135 5.74 3.22 33.50
C ILE A 135 4.47 2.99 32.72
N LYS A 136 3.67 4.04 32.67
CA LYS A 136 2.56 4.18 31.74
C LYS A 136 3.02 5.13 30.64
N PRO A 137 3.44 4.61 29.47
CA PRO A 137 3.85 5.48 28.37
C PRO A 137 2.70 6.40 27.99
N HIS A 138 3.02 7.64 27.64
CA HIS A 138 2.03 8.51 27.00
C HIS A 138 1.70 7.91 25.61
N PRO A 139 0.43 7.93 25.17
CA PRO A 139 0.03 7.32 23.89
C PRO A 139 0.87 7.76 22.69
N ASP A 140 1.35 9.00 22.69
CA ASP A 140 2.14 9.60 21.60
C ASP A 140 3.64 9.77 21.93
N ALA A 141 4.18 9.02 22.90
CA ALA A 141 5.58 9.12 23.28
C ALA A 141 6.31 7.78 23.23
N PHE A 142 7.58 7.83 22.82
CA PHE A 142 8.50 6.72 22.97
C PHE A 142 9.15 6.76 24.35
N VAL A 143 9.39 5.58 24.92
CA VAL A 143 10.25 5.44 26.10
C VAL A 143 11.67 5.22 25.59
N ILE A 144 12.58 6.15 25.92
CA ILE A 144 14.00 6.04 25.62
C ILE A 144 14.69 5.63 26.91
N ASP A 145 15.49 4.55 26.84
CA ASP A 145 16.30 4.08 27.95
C ASP A 145 17.80 4.22 27.65
N ILE A 146 18.59 4.40 28.72
CA ILE A 146 20.05 4.47 28.66
C ILE A 146 20.60 3.07 28.93
N ASP A 147 21.23 2.51 27.91
CA ASP A 147 21.88 1.21 27.99
C ASP A 147 23.35 1.31 28.42
N ASP A 148 23.97 0.15 28.69
CA ASP A 148 25.37 0.01 29.11
C ASP A 148 26.36 0.78 28.23
N GLN A 149 26.14 0.83 26.91
CA GLN A 149 27.04 1.53 25.98
C GLN A 149 27.07 3.03 26.23
N LEU A 150 25.92 3.67 26.43
CA LEU A 150 25.85 5.11 26.67
C LEU A 150 26.32 5.49 28.09
N GLN A 151 26.13 4.59 29.07
CA GLN A 151 26.76 4.73 30.38
C GLN A 151 28.30 4.70 30.26
N ALA A 152 28.85 3.76 29.50
CA ALA A 152 30.30 3.66 29.31
C ALA A 152 30.87 4.89 28.59
N LEU A 153 30.25 5.30 27.48
CA LEU A 153 30.66 6.48 26.69
C LEU A 153 30.60 7.79 27.48
N SER A 154 29.65 7.89 28.41
CA SER A 154 29.51 9.06 29.28
C SER A 154 30.39 9.03 30.53
N ASN A 155 31.28 8.02 30.65
CA ASN A 155 32.12 7.78 31.82
C ASN A 155 31.31 7.74 33.13
N GLY A 156 30.14 7.09 33.09
CA GLY A 156 29.25 6.98 34.25
C GLY A 156 28.45 8.23 34.59
N LYS A 157 28.52 9.30 33.76
CA LYS A 157 27.65 10.48 33.95
C LYS A 157 26.17 10.15 33.78
N TYR A 158 25.85 9.22 32.88
CA TYR A 158 24.52 8.66 32.74
C TYR A 158 24.52 7.21 33.20
N ASN A 159 23.59 6.87 34.09
CA ASN A 159 23.48 5.52 34.61
C ASN A 159 22.54 4.70 33.74
N LYS A 160 22.90 3.44 33.51
CA LYS A 160 21.98 2.44 32.99
C LYS A 160 20.83 2.25 33.94
N VAL A 161 19.72 1.85 33.36
CA VAL A 161 18.47 1.72 34.08
C VAL A 161 18.06 0.25 34.10
N TRP A 162 17.81 -0.27 35.28
CA TRP A 162 17.25 -1.60 35.42
C TRP A 162 15.75 -1.55 35.10
N HIS A 163 15.32 -2.31 34.10
CA HIS A 163 13.92 -2.39 33.68
C HIS A 163 13.45 -3.84 33.54
N ARG A 164 12.13 -4.06 33.64
CA ARG A 164 11.49 -5.36 33.40
C ARG A 164 10.10 -5.20 32.78
N ALA A 165 9.65 -6.18 32.02
CA ALA A 165 8.28 -6.27 31.56
C ALA A 165 7.50 -7.29 32.40
N VAL A 166 6.36 -6.87 32.96
CA VAL A 166 5.47 -7.78 33.69
C VAL A 166 4.35 -8.28 32.79
N VAL A 167 3.91 -9.52 33.03
CA VAL A 167 2.80 -10.15 32.30
C VAL A 167 1.45 -9.82 32.94
N ASN A 168 0.37 -9.88 32.16
CA ASN A 168 -1.00 -9.66 32.63
C ASN A 168 -1.88 -10.88 32.25
N ALA A 169 -2.83 -11.24 33.11
CA ALA A 169 -3.70 -12.40 32.93
C ALA A 169 -4.91 -12.14 32.00
N ASP A 170 -5.37 -10.89 31.92
CA ASP A 170 -6.60 -10.50 31.23
C ASP A 170 -6.37 -10.11 29.78
N LYS A 171 -5.20 -9.52 29.47
CA LYS A 171 -4.88 -8.97 28.14
C LYS A 171 -3.42 -9.22 27.76
N PRO A 172 -3.14 -9.65 26.51
CA PRO A 172 -1.79 -9.72 25.98
C PRO A 172 -1.21 -8.30 25.78
N ARG A 173 0.12 -8.20 25.87
CA ARG A 173 0.91 -6.97 25.69
C ARG A 173 1.97 -7.20 24.63
N LEU A 174 2.21 -6.23 23.74
CA LEU A 174 3.35 -6.25 22.82
C LEU A 174 4.17 -4.96 22.96
N SER A 175 5.49 -5.09 22.89
CA SER A 175 6.39 -3.94 22.77
C SER A 175 7.46 -4.25 21.76
N VAL A 176 7.81 -3.27 20.93
CA VAL A 176 8.91 -3.37 19.98
C VAL A 176 10.05 -2.49 20.51
N GLY A 177 11.22 -3.09 20.69
CA GLY A 177 12.44 -2.37 21.05
C GLY A 177 13.41 -2.38 19.87
N SER A 178 13.95 -1.20 19.54
CA SER A 178 15.12 -1.10 18.66
C SER A 178 16.36 -0.95 19.53
N LYS A 179 17.41 -1.71 19.24
CA LYS A 179 18.72 -1.57 19.88
C LYS A 179 19.72 -1.13 18.84
N GLU A 180 20.25 0.08 18.99
CA GLU A 180 21.36 0.53 18.15
C GLU A 180 22.68 0.16 18.84
N THR A 181 23.39 -0.80 18.25
CA THR A 181 24.73 -1.16 18.70
C THR A 181 25.75 -0.41 17.84
N GLY A 182 26.47 0.55 18.43
CA GLY A 182 27.64 1.11 17.77
C GLY A 182 28.78 0.09 17.72
N THR A 183 29.55 0.06 16.63
CA THR A 183 30.85 -0.63 16.58
C THR A 183 31.84 0.13 17.44
N LEU A 184 31.79 -0.12 18.75
CA LEU A 184 32.93 0.18 19.60
C LEU A 184 34.00 -0.88 19.28
N ASP A 185 35.24 -0.44 19.01
CA ASP A 185 36.41 -1.31 18.81
C ASP A 185 36.76 -2.04 20.11
N PHE A 186 35.89 -2.96 20.51
CA PHE A 186 36.15 -3.97 21.51
C PHE A 186 36.15 -5.31 20.80
N THR A 187 37.14 -6.14 21.11
CA THR A 187 37.01 -7.56 20.74
C THR A 187 35.80 -8.14 21.47
N TYR A 188 35.09 -9.09 20.86
CA TYR A 188 33.94 -9.77 21.49
C TYR A 188 34.30 -10.28 22.90
N THR A 189 35.53 -10.74 23.08
CA THR A 189 36.08 -11.20 24.37
C THR A 189 36.16 -10.08 25.42
N GLU A 190 36.63 -8.89 25.06
CA GLU A 190 36.71 -7.74 25.97
C GLU A 190 35.33 -7.21 26.34
N TYR A 191 34.41 -7.13 25.37
CA TYR A 191 33.03 -6.76 25.62
C TYR A 191 32.33 -7.75 26.56
N TYR A 192 32.47 -9.05 26.28
CA TYR A 192 31.85 -10.11 27.07
C TYR A 192 32.36 -10.10 28.52
N GLN A 193 33.67 -10.04 28.72
CA GLN A 193 34.27 -10.05 30.06
C GLN A 193 33.90 -8.81 30.89
N LYS A 194 33.85 -7.64 30.26
CA LYS A 194 33.64 -6.36 30.95
C LYS A 194 32.18 -6.04 31.25
N PHE A 195 31.25 -6.50 30.40
CA PHE A 195 29.84 -6.07 30.47
C PHE A 195 28.83 -7.22 30.56
N TRP A 196 29.18 -8.42 30.12
CA TRP A 196 28.25 -9.56 30.00
C TRP A 196 28.57 -10.76 30.89
N SER A 197 29.74 -10.79 31.54
CA SER A 197 30.17 -11.90 32.39
C SER A 197 29.26 -12.10 33.60
N GLY A 198 28.64 -11.03 34.11
CA GLY A 198 27.64 -11.13 35.18
C GLY A 198 28.10 -11.86 36.45
N ASN A 199 29.41 -12.01 36.67
CA ASN A 199 30.03 -12.90 37.67
C ASN A 199 29.68 -14.41 37.54
N LEU A 200 29.28 -14.88 36.34
CA LEU A 200 28.97 -16.29 36.05
C LEU A 200 30.23 -17.19 35.97
N ASP A 201 31.41 -16.59 36.02
CA ASP A 201 32.72 -17.23 36.11
C ASP A 201 33.05 -17.75 37.52
N ARG A 202 32.23 -17.44 38.53
CA ARG A 202 32.28 -18.09 39.85
C ARG A 202 31.10 -19.04 40.01
N GLU A 203 31.36 -20.22 40.57
CA GLU A 203 30.38 -21.29 40.84
C GLU A 203 29.24 -20.84 41.79
N HIS A 204 28.32 -19.99 41.34
CA HIS A 204 27.15 -19.52 42.11
C HIS A 204 25.85 -19.53 41.28
N CYS A 205 25.79 -20.34 40.21
CA CYS A 205 24.58 -20.50 39.38
C CYS A 205 23.32 -20.96 40.13
N LEU A 206 23.40 -21.35 41.41
CA LEU A 206 22.24 -21.81 42.19
C LEU A 206 21.56 -20.73 43.05
N GLU A 207 22.14 -19.54 43.23
CA GLU A 207 21.54 -18.51 44.10
C GLU A 207 20.56 -17.56 43.39
N LEU A 208 20.61 -17.45 42.06
CA LEU A 208 19.74 -16.53 41.29
C LEU A 208 18.25 -16.96 41.23
N SER A 209 17.88 -18.08 41.85
CA SER A 209 16.49 -18.53 41.98
C SER A 209 15.87 -18.24 43.35
N LYS A 210 16.60 -17.62 44.28
CA LYS A 210 16.10 -17.24 45.61
C LYS A 210 16.45 -15.80 45.95
N ASN A 211 15.63 -14.88 45.45
CA ASN A 211 14.98 -13.77 46.18
C ASN A 211 14.47 -12.69 45.20
#